data_AF-A0A679HMN5-F1
#
_entry.id   AF-A0A679HMN5-F1
#
_cell.length_a   1.000
_cell.length_b   1.000
_cell.length_c   1.000
_cell.angle_alpha   90.00
_cell.angle_beta   90.00
_cell.angle_gamma   90.00
#
_symmetry.space_group_name_H-M   'P 1'
#
loop_
_entity.id
_entity.type
_entity.pdbx_description
1 polymer ?
#
loop_
_entity_poly.entity_id
_entity_poly.type
_entity_poly.pdbx_seq_one_letter_code
_entity_poly.pdbx_strand_id
1 'polypeptide(L)'
;MKNLNLLFIEGNRTKIDNSNVVESYNKIKAWGFIETMPIEYFPMEEAKDKLGGRKLYKPTIARKKGEGSATISNFEIKMVEVQEADYDKYDGVCGDGQHRTIALMFDELKDVTATYQPVKLSKENMDILAYISIRNNGRKWSNDDFYASNISTGDTNADYILNKRKEGYIPAFLFNVYTLGTSNLTAAQIKSIQQGYKKLSDFSKVQISKDTQDKGDRILAALKSNSFISDDRFTGRFGAGLKAFFTECKDIEIVVNTINHINKENWNKYFTPIAGQSMEAKSYKEALTKLTEQIKK
;
A
#
# COMPACT_ATOMS: atom_id res chain seq x y z
N MET A 1 31.03 5.82 -8.91
CA MET A 1 30.38 6.77 -9.84
C MET A 1 29.59 7.77 -9.01
N LYS A 2 29.36 9.00 -9.50
CA LYS A 2 28.54 10.00 -8.81
C LYS A 2 27.09 9.92 -9.31
N ASN A 3 26.12 10.19 -8.44
CA ASN A 3 24.72 10.34 -8.85
C ASN A 3 24.56 11.49 -9.85
N LEU A 4 23.83 11.25 -10.95
CA LEU A 4 23.58 12.24 -12.00
C LEU A 4 22.60 13.33 -11.51
N ASN A 5 22.83 14.56 -11.97
CA ASN A 5 21.98 15.72 -11.80
C ASN A 5 20.96 15.78 -12.95
N LEU A 6 19.80 15.17 -12.73
CA LEU A 6 18.74 15.09 -13.74
C LEU A 6 17.66 16.14 -13.51
N LEU A 7 17.17 16.72 -14.61
CA LEU A 7 16.01 17.61 -14.64
C LEU A 7 14.71 16.85 -14.87
N PHE A 8 13.60 17.40 -14.39
CA PHE A 8 12.26 16.84 -14.58
C PHE A 8 11.51 17.69 -15.60
N ILE A 9 10.95 17.04 -16.61
CA ILE A 9 10.21 17.73 -17.68
C ILE A 9 8.77 18.02 -17.26
N GLU A 10 8.27 19.19 -17.65
CA GLU A 10 6.86 19.56 -17.57
C GLU A 10 5.96 18.48 -18.20
N GLY A 11 4.82 18.20 -17.57
CA GLY A 11 3.88 17.18 -18.04
C GLY A 11 4.23 15.74 -17.66
N ASN A 12 5.47 15.43 -17.20
CA ASN A 12 5.78 14.14 -16.58
C ASN A 12 5.35 14.14 -15.10
N ARG A 13 4.09 13.78 -14.87
CA ARG A 13 3.34 13.85 -13.60
C ARG A 13 3.11 15.29 -13.15
N THR A 14 1.85 15.67 -13.02
CA THR A 14 1.44 17.01 -12.55
C THR A 14 1.96 17.35 -11.14
N LYS A 15 2.24 16.34 -10.32
CA LYS A 15 2.81 16.48 -8.98
C LYS A 15 3.61 15.24 -8.59
N ILE A 16 4.76 15.44 -7.95
CA ILE A 16 5.47 14.35 -7.27
C ILE A 16 4.76 14.03 -5.96
N ASP A 17 4.31 12.79 -5.85
CA ASP A 17 3.70 12.26 -4.64
C ASP A 17 4.75 11.97 -3.55
N ASN A 18 4.65 12.67 -2.41
CA ASN A 18 5.52 12.48 -1.26
C ASN A 18 5.49 11.04 -0.73
N SER A 19 4.36 10.34 -0.78
CA SER A 19 4.25 8.97 -0.28
C SER A 19 5.13 8.00 -1.09
N ASN A 20 5.23 8.20 -2.40
CA ASN A 20 6.08 7.41 -3.28
C ASN A 20 7.58 7.75 -3.08
N VAL A 21 7.92 9.00 -2.71
CA VAL A 21 9.29 9.35 -2.29
C VAL A 21 9.65 8.63 -1.00
N VAL A 22 8.75 8.65 -0.01
CA VAL A 22 8.92 7.94 1.27
C VAL A 22 9.08 6.43 1.05
N GLU A 23 8.27 5.83 0.19
CA GLU A 23 8.38 4.41 -0.16
C GLU A 23 9.72 4.12 -0.84
N SER A 24 10.14 4.94 -1.82
CA SER A 24 11.43 4.77 -2.51
C SER A 24 12.61 4.90 -1.55
N TYR A 25 12.58 5.91 -0.67
CA TYR A 25 13.58 6.12 0.38
C TYR A 25 13.72 4.90 1.29
N ASN A 26 12.62 4.39 1.84
CA ASN A 26 12.68 3.26 2.76
C ASN A 26 13.18 1.99 2.06
N LYS A 27 12.80 1.78 0.79
CA LYS A 27 13.31 0.65 0.00
C LYS A 27 14.81 0.74 -0.26
N ILE A 28 15.30 1.91 -0.68
CA ILE A 28 16.73 2.13 -0.90
C ILE A 28 17.50 1.98 0.42
N LYS A 29 16.97 2.51 1.53
CA LYS A 29 17.59 2.36 2.85
C LYS A 29 17.64 0.91 3.31
N ALA A 30 16.61 0.12 3.04
CA ALA A 30 16.52 -1.28 3.46
C ALA A 30 17.35 -2.22 2.58
N TRP A 31 17.38 -2.00 1.27
CA TRP A 31 17.90 -2.95 0.29
C TRP A 31 19.08 -2.45 -0.53
N GLY A 32 19.49 -1.19 -0.34
CA GLY A 32 20.36 -0.51 -1.29
C GLY A 32 19.60 -0.12 -2.57
N PHE A 33 20.32 0.51 -3.51
CA PHE A 33 19.77 0.79 -4.82
C PHE A 33 19.80 -0.48 -5.68
N ILE A 34 18.65 -0.90 -6.21
CA ILE A 34 18.54 -2.12 -7.02
C ILE A 34 19.07 -1.83 -8.43
N GLU A 35 20.22 -2.41 -8.79
CA GLU A 35 20.90 -2.13 -10.06
C GLU A 35 20.07 -2.48 -11.29
N THR A 36 19.28 -3.55 -11.21
CA THR A 36 18.37 -3.99 -12.30
C THR A 36 17.14 -3.08 -12.46
N MET A 37 16.97 -2.09 -11.59
CA MET A 37 15.99 -1.03 -11.69
C MET A 37 16.69 0.34 -11.78
N PRO A 38 17.37 0.65 -12.89
CA PRO A 38 18.09 1.91 -13.04
C PRO A 38 17.13 3.11 -13.05
N ILE A 39 17.69 4.29 -12.83
CA ILE A 39 17.05 5.55 -13.23
C ILE A 39 17.25 5.71 -14.74
N GLU A 40 16.16 5.70 -15.49
CA GLU A 40 16.20 5.95 -16.93
C GLU A 40 16.24 7.46 -17.19
N TYR A 41 17.14 7.92 -18.05
CA TYR A 41 17.26 9.33 -18.39
C TYR A 41 17.59 9.54 -19.87
N PHE A 42 17.17 10.68 -20.40
CA PHE A 42 17.58 11.14 -21.72
C PHE A 42 18.81 12.04 -21.55
N PRO A 43 19.97 11.70 -22.14
CA PRO A 43 21.13 12.59 -22.14
C PRO A 43 20.74 13.99 -22.63
N MET A 44 21.27 15.05 -22.01
CA MET A 44 20.80 16.42 -22.32
C MET A 44 20.93 16.75 -23.81
N GLU A 45 22.03 16.34 -24.45
CA GLU A 45 22.26 16.52 -25.88
C GLU A 45 21.20 15.86 -26.77
N GLU A 46 20.61 14.74 -26.32
CA GLU A 46 19.54 14.07 -27.06
C GLU A 46 18.14 14.61 -26.72
N ALA A 47 18.01 15.33 -25.60
CA ALA A 47 16.74 15.77 -25.06
C ALA A 47 16.31 17.15 -25.57
N LYS A 48 17.24 18.10 -25.73
CA LYS A 48 16.97 19.53 -26.05
C LYS A 48 15.99 19.70 -27.22
N ASP A 49 16.27 19.06 -28.34
CA ASP A 49 15.46 19.18 -29.57
C ASP A 49 14.11 18.43 -29.49
N LYS A 50 13.88 17.67 -28.41
CA LYS A 50 12.71 16.79 -28.21
C LYS A 50 11.87 17.19 -27.01
N LEU A 51 12.15 18.34 -26.40
CA LEU A 51 11.36 18.88 -25.29
C LEU A 51 9.98 19.35 -25.74
N GLY A 52 9.81 19.75 -27.00
CA GLY A 52 8.54 20.24 -27.54
C GLY A 52 8.05 21.54 -26.86
N GLY A 53 8.98 22.44 -26.53
CA GLY A 53 8.70 23.71 -25.84
C GLY A 53 8.37 23.59 -24.35
N ARG A 54 8.53 22.39 -23.77
CA ARG A 54 8.26 22.12 -22.35
C ARG A 54 9.40 22.58 -21.47
N LYS A 55 9.03 23.08 -20.29
CA LYS A 55 9.99 23.53 -19.28
C LYS A 55 10.66 22.36 -18.59
N LEU A 56 11.91 22.57 -18.17
CA LEU A 56 12.64 21.66 -17.28
C LEU A 56 12.75 22.25 -15.88
N TYR A 57 12.57 21.38 -14.88
CA TYR A 57 12.63 21.73 -13.47
C TYR A 57 13.73 20.96 -12.76
N LYS A 58 14.50 21.66 -11.94
CA LYS A 58 15.41 21.05 -10.97
C LYS A 58 14.60 20.64 -9.74
N PRO A 59 14.49 19.34 -9.42
CA PRO A 59 13.95 18.92 -8.14
C PRO A 59 14.92 19.30 -7.01
N THR A 60 14.36 19.85 -5.93
CA THR A 60 15.09 20.10 -4.68
C THR A 60 14.22 19.68 -3.50
N ILE A 61 14.85 19.30 -2.39
CA ILE A 61 14.16 19.06 -1.13
C ILE A 61 14.51 20.16 -0.14
N ALA A 62 13.51 20.61 0.61
CA ALA A 62 13.68 21.55 1.71
C ALA A 62 12.99 21.03 2.96
N ARG A 63 13.49 21.40 4.13
CA ARG A 63 12.82 21.11 5.39
C ARG A 63 11.51 21.90 5.43
N LYS A 64 10.40 21.20 5.66
CA LYS A 64 9.07 21.82 5.62
C LYS A 64 8.79 22.72 6.82
N LYS A 65 9.33 22.37 8.00
CA LYS A 65 9.20 23.15 9.25
C LYS A 65 10.48 23.13 10.08
N GLY A 66 10.82 24.29 10.65
CA GLY A 66 12.01 24.47 11.50
C GLY A 66 13.31 24.62 10.69
N GLU A 67 14.44 24.68 11.39
CA GLU A 67 15.77 24.89 10.83
C GLU A 67 16.50 23.58 10.53
N GLY A 68 17.43 23.58 9.58
CA GLY A 68 18.29 22.44 9.22
C GLY A 68 17.87 21.71 7.93
N SER A 69 18.51 20.57 7.62
CA SER A 69 18.24 19.80 6.41
C SER A 69 16.89 19.06 6.45
N ALA A 70 16.40 18.70 5.27
CA ALA A 70 15.15 17.97 5.11
C ALA A 70 15.30 16.53 5.64
N THR A 71 14.30 16.05 6.37
CA THR A 71 14.23 14.65 6.81
C THR A 71 13.05 13.95 6.16
N ILE A 72 13.07 12.61 6.10
CA ILE A 72 12.01 11.86 5.42
C ILE A 72 10.62 12.08 6.02
N SER A 73 10.54 12.44 7.31
CA SER A 73 9.30 12.78 8.01
C SER A 73 8.92 14.26 7.94
N ASN A 74 9.82 15.13 7.47
CA ASN A 74 9.64 16.58 7.46
C ASN A 74 10.33 17.23 6.25
N PHE A 75 9.74 17.05 5.08
CA PHE A 75 10.23 17.63 3.83
C PHE A 75 9.12 18.18 2.96
N GLU A 76 9.51 19.07 2.06
CA GLU A 76 8.74 19.49 0.90
C GLU A 76 9.61 19.39 -0.35
N ILE A 77 8.97 19.13 -1.49
CA ILE A 77 9.61 19.05 -2.79
C ILE A 77 9.38 20.37 -3.50
N LYS A 78 10.45 21.01 -3.98
CA LYS A 78 10.39 22.22 -4.79
C LYS A 78 10.92 21.93 -6.18
N MET A 79 10.13 22.30 -7.18
CA MET A 79 10.49 22.24 -8.59
C MET A 79 10.91 23.64 -9.02
N VAL A 80 12.21 23.85 -9.19
CA VAL A 80 12.76 25.15 -9.61
C VAL A 80 12.93 25.12 -11.11
N GLU A 81 12.22 25.99 -11.83
CA GLU A 81 12.36 26.12 -13.28
C GLU A 81 13.81 26.48 -13.63
N VAL A 82 14.38 25.75 -14.60
CA VAL A 82 15.73 25.98 -15.10
C VAL A 82 15.61 26.75 -16.41
N GLN A 83 16.46 27.77 -16.58
CA GLN A 83 16.54 28.53 -17.83
C GLN A 83 17.18 27.65 -18.92
N GLU A 84 16.71 27.75 -20.16
CA GLU A 84 17.22 26.93 -21.27
C GLU A 84 18.73 27.04 -21.46
N ALA A 85 19.29 28.25 -21.27
CA ALA A 85 20.73 28.50 -21.33
C ALA A 85 21.56 27.72 -20.30
N ASP A 86 20.91 27.20 -19.25
CA ASP A 86 21.55 26.41 -18.19
C ASP A 86 21.36 24.90 -18.35
N TYR A 87 20.65 24.42 -19.38
CA TYR A 87 20.35 22.99 -19.54
C TYR A 87 21.61 22.13 -19.65
N ASP A 88 22.64 22.61 -20.36
CA ASP A 88 23.90 21.89 -20.55
C ASP A 88 24.75 21.75 -19.27
N LYS A 89 24.31 22.34 -18.14
CA LYS A 89 24.91 22.14 -16.81
C LYS A 89 24.40 20.86 -16.11
N TYR A 90 23.45 20.14 -16.72
CA TYR A 90 22.80 18.96 -16.16
C TYR A 90 23.02 17.75 -17.05
N ASP A 91 23.03 16.56 -16.45
CA ASP A 91 23.34 15.32 -17.16
C ASP A 91 22.23 14.89 -18.13
N GLY A 92 20.99 15.34 -17.89
CA GLY A 92 19.86 15.04 -18.76
C GLY A 92 18.49 15.19 -18.12
N VAL A 93 17.48 14.61 -18.76
CA VAL A 93 16.08 14.63 -18.33
C VAL A 93 15.70 13.26 -17.76
N CYS A 94 15.17 13.22 -16.54
CA CYS A 94 14.69 12.00 -15.90
C CYS A 94 13.45 11.45 -16.63
N GLY A 95 13.57 10.26 -17.22
CA GLY A 95 12.48 9.56 -17.90
C GLY A 95 11.70 8.63 -16.97
N ASP A 96 12.41 7.87 -16.12
CA ASP A 96 11.84 7.06 -15.04
C ASP A 96 12.69 7.15 -13.77
N GLY A 97 12.06 7.02 -12.61
CA GLY A 97 12.74 7.05 -11.32
C GLY A 97 12.77 8.43 -10.66
N GLN A 98 11.84 9.34 -10.99
CA GLN A 98 11.70 10.65 -10.34
C GLN A 98 11.67 10.55 -8.80
N HIS A 99 10.87 9.64 -8.25
CA HIS A 99 10.77 9.43 -6.79
C HIS A 99 12.06 8.89 -6.17
N ARG A 100 12.77 8.00 -6.89
CA ARG A 100 14.09 7.46 -6.46
C ARG A 100 15.16 8.54 -6.51
N THR A 101 15.15 9.38 -7.55
CA THR A 101 16.03 10.54 -7.71
C THR A 101 15.88 11.49 -6.52
N ILE A 102 14.63 11.81 -6.13
CA ILE A 102 14.38 12.66 -4.96
C ILE A 102 14.74 11.96 -3.65
N ALA A 103 14.47 10.65 -3.51
CA ALA A 103 14.84 9.90 -2.32
C ALA A 103 16.37 9.93 -2.06
N LEU A 104 17.19 9.87 -3.11
CA LEU A 104 18.65 9.95 -3.01
C LEU A 104 19.16 11.34 -2.60
N MET A 105 18.30 12.36 -2.54
CA MET A 105 18.68 13.71 -2.07
C MET A 105 18.73 13.81 -0.54
N PHE A 106 18.18 12.85 0.19
CA PHE A 106 18.24 12.86 1.66
C PHE A 106 19.64 12.49 2.14
N ASP A 107 20.14 13.23 3.15
CA ASP A 107 21.50 13.07 3.69
C ASP A 107 21.81 11.63 4.12
N GLU A 108 20.82 10.90 4.65
CA GLU A 108 20.96 9.50 5.07
C GLU A 108 21.26 8.54 3.91
N LEU A 109 21.02 8.94 2.66
CA LEU A 109 21.29 8.14 1.45
C LEU A 109 22.41 8.75 0.57
N LYS A 110 23.13 9.78 1.04
CA LYS A 110 24.14 10.49 0.24
C LYS A 110 25.26 9.61 -0.31
N ASP A 111 25.57 8.52 0.40
CA ASP A 111 26.64 7.57 0.04
C ASP A 111 26.12 6.44 -0.87
N VAL A 112 24.80 6.38 -1.14
CA VAL A 112 24.21 5.42 -2.06
C VAL A 112 24.41 5.91 -3.49
N THR A 113 25.10 5.10 -4.29
CA THR A 113 25.24 5.33 -5.74
C THR A 113 24.13 4.59 -6.49
N ALA A 114 23.37 5.31 -7.31
CA ALA A 114 22.37 4.74 -8.19
C ALA A 114 22.96 4.24 -9.51
N THR A 115 22.26 3.30 -10.13
CA THR A 115 22.51 2.88 -11.51
C THR A 115 21.67 3.71 -12.45
N TYR A 116 22.27 4.16 -13.56
CA TYR A 116 21.63 4.99 -14.57
C TYR A 116 21.65 4.31 -15.92
N GLN A 117 20.56 4.44 -16.66
CA GLN A 117 20.43 3.90 -18.01
C GLN A 117 20.04 5.04 -18.97
N PRO A 118 20.91 5.41 -19.93
CA PRO A 118 20.53 6.36 -20.97
C PRO A 118 19.47 5.74 -21.87
N VAL A 119 18.47 6.54 -22.22
CA VAL A 119 17.38 6.19 -23.14
C VAL A 119 17.67 6.80 -24.49
N LYS A 120 17.69 5.94 -25.51
CA LYS A 120 17.67 6.36 -26.92
C LYS A 120 16.26 6.16 -27.46
N LEU A 121 15.65 7.24 -27.93
CA LEU A 121 14.32 7.16 -28.55
C LEU A 121 14.36 6.35 -29.84
N SER A 122 13.42 5.41 -29.98
CA SER A 122 13.38 4.47 -31.11
C SER A 122 12.97 5.09 -32.44
N LYS A 123 12.39 6.30 -32.41
CA LYS A 123 12.06 7.10 -33.60
C LYS A 123 12.56 8.52 -33.39
N GLU A 124 13.11 9.13 -34.43
CA GLU A 124 13.67 10.48 -34.39
C GLU A 124 12.65 11.54 -33.94
N ASN A 125 11.40 11.39 -34.39
CA ASN A 125 10.29 12.30 -34.08
C ASN A 125 9.46 11.91 -32.84
N MET A 126 9.91 10.93 -32.05
CA MET A 126 9.20 10.56 -30.83
C MET A 126 9.36 11.64 -29.77
N ASP A 127 8.23 12.05 -29.20
CA ASP A 127 8.18 12.95 -28.06
C ASP A 127 8.59 12.25 -26.75
N ILE A 128 9.34 12.95 -25.89
CA ILE A 128 9.81 12.40 -24.60
C ILE A 128 8.64 11.96 -23.71
N LEU A 129 7.55 12.73 -23.61
CA LEU A 129 6.40 12.34 -22.80
C LEU A 129 5.64 11.16 -23.41
N ALA A 130 5.62 11.03 -24.74
CA ALA A 130 5.06 9.86 -25.40
C ALA A 130 5.85 8.59 -25.03
N TYR A 131 7.19 8.64 -25.05
CA TYR A 131 8.02 7.53 -24.55
C TYR A 131 7.68 7.21 -23.09
N ILE A 132 7.67 8.22 -22.22
CA ILE A 132 7.44 8.03 -20.78
C ILE A 132 6.06 7.42 -20.53
N SER A 133 5.04 7.85 -21.27
CA SER A 133 3.68 7.32 -21.18
C SER A 133 3.63 5.84 -21.58
N ILE A 134 4.24 5.48 -22.71
CA ILE A 134 4.32 4.09 -23.19
C ILE A 134 5.12 3.24 -22.20
N ARG A 135 6.26 3.74 -21.73
CA ARG A 135 7.14 3.05 -20.78
C ARG A 135 6.45 2.74 -19.45
N ASN A 136 5.49 3.57 -19.05
CA ASN A 136 4.71 3.44 -17.82
C ASN A 136 3.38 2.68 -18.01
N ASN A 137 3.13 2.05 -19.17
CA ASN A 137 1.86 1.37 -19.45
C ASN A 137 1.71 -0.02 -18.80
N GLY A 138 2.73 -0.51 -18.10
CA GLY A 138 2.71 -1.81 -17.43
C GLY A 138 1.69 -1.88 -16.30
N ARG A 139 1.02 -3.04 -16.16
CA ARG A 139 0.15 -3.30 -15.01
C ARG A 139 0.98 -3.35 -13.74
N LYS A 140 0.67 -2.47 -12.79
CA LYS A 140 1.22 -2.53 -11.43
C LYS A 140 0.71 -3.78 -10.71
N TRP A 141 1.54 -4.36 -9.84
CA TRP A 141 1.08 -5.36 -8.88
C TRP A 141 -0.02 -4.76 -7.99
N SER A 142 -1.17 -5.41 -8.01
CA SER A 142 -2.27 -5.19 -7.10
C SER A 142 -1.99 -5.84 -5.74
N ASN A 143 -2.82 -5.52 -4.74
CA ASN A 143 -2.74 -6.18 -3.44
C ASN A 143 -3.00 -7.69 -3.54
N ASP A 144 -3.87 -8.12 -4.45
CA ASP A 144 -4.13 -9.54 -4.68
C ASP A 144 -2.91 -10.28 -5.24
N ASP A 145 -2.12 -9.61 -6.09
CA ASP A 145 -0.84 -10.16 -6.56
C ASP A 145 0.12 -10.37 -5.37
N PHE A 146 0.21 -9.41 -4.44
CA PHE A 146 1.00 -9.55 -3.20
C PHE A 146 0.49 -10.67 -2.29
N TYR A 147 -0.82 -10.79 -2.10
CA TYR A 147 -1.39 -11.87 -1.29
C TYR A 147 -1.20 -13.25 -1.91
N ALA A 148 -1.14 -13.34 -3.24
CA ALA A 148 -0.91 -14.58 -3.98
C ALA A 148 0.57 -14.96 -4.09
N SER A 149 1.49 -14.02 -3.82
CA SER A 149 2.91 -14.15 -4.16
C SER A 149 3.72 -15.16 -3.32
N ASN A 150 3.17 -15.66 -2.19
CA ASN A 150 3.91 -16.41 -1.17
C ASN A 150 5.15 -15.70 -0.61
N ILE A 151 5.30 -14.38 -0.82
CA ILE A 151 6.35 -13.61 -0.17
C ILE A 151 6.03 -13.56 1.33
N SER A 152 6.94 -14.10 2.14
CA SER A 152 6.81 -14.09 3.60
C SER A 152 6.88 -12.66 4.13
N THR A 153 6.12 -12.39 5.18
CA THR A 153 6.20 -11.17 5.98
C THR A 153 7.30 -11.23 7.03
N GLY A 154 7.94 -12.39 7.21
CA GLY A 154 8.86 -12.67 8.31
C GLY A 154 8.18 -12.83 9.68
N ASP A 155 6.84 -12.73 9.74
CA ASP A 155 6.04 -12.97 10.95
C ASP A 155 5.14 -14.20 10.74
N THR A 156 5.27 -15.18 11.63
CA THR A 156 4.58 -16.47 11.50
C THR A 156 3.06 -16.34 11.60
N ASN A 157 2.53 -15.41 12.41
CA ASN A 157 1.09 -15.22 12.56
C ASN A 157 0.52 -14.45 11.36
N ALA A 158 1.23 -13.44 10.85
CA ALA A 158 0.81 -12.73 9.64
C ALA A 158 0.83 -13.65 8.41
N ASP A 159 1.88 -14.48 8.28
CA ASP A 159 1.97 -15.48 7.21
C ASP A 159 0.89 -16.56 7.35
N TYR A 160 0.53 -16.96 8.57
CA TYR A 160 -0.60 -17.85 8.82
C TYR A 160 -1.91 -17.27 8.26
N ILE A 161 -2.21 -16.00 8.55
CA ILE A 161 -3.40 -15.31 8.04
C ILE A 161 -3.38 -15.24 6.52
N LEU A 162 -2.25 -14.90 5.90
CA LEU A 162 -2.13 -14.84 4.45
C LEU A 162 -2.32 -16.22 3.80
N ASN A 163 -1.81 -17.28 4.43
CA ASN A 163 -1.98 -18.65 3.95
C ASN A 163 -3.44 -19.12 3.97
N LYS A 164 -4.28 -18.59 4.87
CA LYS A 164 -5.73 -18.85 4.86
C LYS A 164 -6.39 -18.45 3.55
N ARG A 165 -5.83 -17.52 2.77
CA ARG A 165 -6.34 -17.19 1.43
C ARG A 165 -6.37 -18.41 0.50
N LYS A 166 -5.44 -19.37 0.67
CA LYS A 166 -5.40 -20.62 -0.12
C LYS A 166 -6.64 -21.50 0.13
N GLU A 167 -7.32 -21.31 1.26
CA GLU A 167 -8.60 -21.96 1.57
C GLU A 167 -9.81 -21.24 0.94
N GLY A 168 -9.62 -20.19 0.13
CA GLY A 168 -10.68 -19.46 -0.58
C GLY A 168 -11.15 -18.18 0.11
N TYR A 169 -10.63 -17.84 1.29
CA TYR A 169 -11.04 -16.65 2.02
C TYR A 169 -10.42 -15.37 1.46
N ILE A 170 -11.19 -14.28 1.53
CA ILE A 170 -10.69 -12.97 1.13
C ILE A 170 -9.88 -12.32 2.26
N PRO A 171 -8.71 -11.71 1.96
CA PRO A 171 -7.87 -11.06 2.96
C PRO A 171 -8.57 -9.97 3.77
N ALA A 172 -9.49 -9.21 3.16
CA ALA A 172 -10.25 -8.17 3.85
C ALA A 172 -11.09 -8.70 5.01
N PHE A 173 -11.65 -9.91 4.89
CA PHE A 173 -12.36 -10.58 5.98
C PHE A 173 -11.38 -11.09 7.03
N LEU A 174 -10.35 -11.82 6.59
CA LEU A 174 -9.32 -12.42 7.44
C LEU A 174 -8.64 -11.38 8.33
N PHE A 175 -8.20 -10.25 7.76
CA PHE A 175 -7.52 -9.19 8.51
C PHE A 175 -8.38 -8.66 9.66
N ASN A 176 -9.70 -8.60 9.50
CA ASN A 176 -10.58 -8.17 10.59
C ASN A 176 -10.68 -9.23 11.70
N VAL A 177 -10.95 -10.49 11.35
CA VAL A 177 -11.19 -11.56 12.35
C VAL A 177 -9.90 -12.03 13.04
N TYR A 178 -8.74 -11.87 12.41
CA TYR A 178 -7.45 -12.23 12.99
C TYR A 178 -6.73 -11.08 13.69
N THR A 179 -7.36 -9.90 13.80
CA THR A 179 -6.84 -8.76 14.57
C THR A 179 -7.86 -8.26 15.61
N LEU A 180 -8.69 -9.15 16.15
CA LEU A 180 -9.67 -8.79 17.19
C LEU A 180 -9.01 -8.14 18.40
N GLY A 181 -9.59 -7.02 18.85
CA GLY A 181 -9.06 -6.24 19.97
C GLY A 181 -7.88 -5.32 19.64
N THR A 182 -7.42 -5.29 18.38
CA THR A 182 -6.26 -4.49 17.94
C THR A 182 -6.61 -3.69 16.68
N SER A 183 -5.72 -2.82 16.17
CA SER A 183 -5.99 -2.14 14.89
C SER A 183 -6.00 -3.12 13.73
N ASN A 184 -6.78 -2.81 12.69
CA ASN A 184 -6.88 -3.67 11.52
C ASN A 184 -5.56 -3.70 10.74
N LEU A 185 -5.21 -4.89 10.25
CA LEU A 185 -4.14 -5.04 9.28
C LEU A 185 -4.64 -4.55 7.91
N THR A 186 -3.83 -3.74 7.24
CA THR A 186 -4.19 -3.16 5.94
C THR A 186 -3.35 -3.74 4.81
N ALA A 187 -3.87 -3.64 3.59
CA ALA A 187 -3.17 -4.05 2.39
C ALA A 187 -1.81 -3.37 2.21
N ALA A 188 -1.76 -2.06 2.46
CA ALA A 188 -0.53 -1.28 2.35
C ALA A 188 0.53 -1.72 3.37
N GLN A 189 0.12 -2.06 4.60
CA GLN A 189 1.01 -2.59 5.63
C GLN A 189 1.59 -3.95 5.20
N ILE A 190 0.75 -4.91 4.82
CA ILE A 190 1.20 -6.22 4.33
C ILE A 190 2.17 -6.07 3.16
N LYS A 191 1.80 -5.28 2.14
CA LYS A 191 2.67 -5.02 1.00
C LYS A 191 4.02 -4.47 1.44
N SER A 192 4.05 -3.51 2.35
CA SER A 192 5.30 -2.90 2.82
C SER A 192 6.21 -3.89 3.57
N ILE A 193 5.61 -4.83 4.30
CA ILE A 193 6.34 -5.87 5.04
C ILE A 193 6.84 -6.97 4.09
N GLN A 194 6.02 -7.40 3.13
CA GLN A 194 6.44 -8.37 2.10
C GLN A 194 7.54 -7.79 1.20
N GLN A 195 7.52 -6.49 0.94
CA GLN A 195 8.61 -5.79 0.26
C GLN A 195 9.81 -5.50 1.21
N GLY A 196 9.71 -5.88 2.48
CA GLY A 196 10.72 -5.89 3.54
C GLY A 196 11.37 -4.55 3.90
N TYR A 197 10.80 -3.43 3.47
CA TYR A 197 11.23 -2.10 3.92
C TYR A 197 10.48 -1.63 5.18
N LYS A 198 9.57 -2.46 5.69
CA LYS A 198 8.88 -2.31 6.98
C LYS A 198 8.82 -3.65 7.70
N LYS A 199 8.69 -3.61 9.01
CA LYS A 199 8.42 -4.75 9.89
C LYS A 199 7.05 -4.59 10.53
N LEU A 200 6.44 -5.67 11.01
CA LEU A 200 5.16 -5.60 11.73
C LEU A 200 5.26 -4.69 12.96
N SER A 201 6.42 -4.69 13.65
CA SER A 201 6.72 -3.82 14.79
C SER A 201 6.67 -2.32 14.47
N ASP A 202 6.79 -1.92 13.21
CA ASP A 202 6.65 -0.52 12.80
C ASP A 202 5.20 -0.03 12.89
N PHE A 203 4.23 -0.95 13.03
CA PHE A 203 2.80 -0.67 13.12
C PHE A 203 2.29 -0.97 14.52
N SER A 204 2.77 -0.23 15.53
CA SER A 204 2.53 -0.47 16.97
C SER A 204 1.08 -0.72 17.40
N LYS A 205 0.09 -0.23 16.65
CA LYS A 205 -1.33 -0.43 16.94
C LYS A 205 -1.89 -1.75 16.41
N VAL A 206 -1.23 -2.38 15.44
CA VAL A 206 -1.57 -3.70 14.92
C VAL A 206 -0.76 -4.72 15.71
N GLN A 207 -1.46 -5.51 16.52
CA GLN A 207 -0.85 -6.60 17.27
C GLN A 207 -1.44 -7.90 16.74
N ILE A 208 -0.56 -8.76 16.24
CA ILE A 208 -0.89 -10.11 15.79
C ILE A 208 -0.07 -11.05 16.66
N SER A 209 -0.74 -11.99 17.29
CA SER A 209 -0.16 -12.96 18.22
C SER A 209 -0.90 -14.28 18.12
N LYS A 210 -0.42 -15.28 18.86
CA LYS A 210 -1.12 -16.56 19.01
C LYS A 210 -2.55 -16.38 19.56
N ASP A 211 -2.76 -15.43 20.46
CA ASP A 211 -4.08 -15.14 21.03
C ASP A 211 -5.05 -14.55 20.00
N THR A 212 -4.62 -13.59 19.18
CA THR A 212 -5.48 -13.08 18.09
C THR A 212 -5.70 -14.13 17.01
N GLN A 213 -4.71 -14.99 16.78
CA GLN A 213 -4.85 -16.14 15.89
C GLN A 213 -5.93 -17.11 16.40
N ASP A 214 -5.87 -17.50 17.67
CA ASP A 214 -6.83 -18.42 18.27
C ASP A 214 -8.25 -17.87 18.24
N LYS A 215 -8.43 -16.58 18.52
CA LYS A 215 -9.74 -15.91 18.38
C LYS A 215 -10.25 -15.95 16.93
N GLY A 216 -9.37 -15.66 15.97
CA GLY A 216 -9.71 -15.73 14.54
C GLY A 216 -10.11 -17.13 14.10
N ASP A 217 -9.34 -18.15 14.50
CA ASP A 217 -9.61 -19.56 14.21
C ASP A 217 -10.95 -20.01 14.81
N ARG A 218 -11.28 -19.55 16.02
CA ARG A 218 -12.57 -19.84 16.66
C ARG A 218 -13.76 -19.21 15.94
N ILE A 219 -13.65 -17.96 15.48
CA ILE A 219 -14.69 -17.33 14.65
C ILE A 219 -14.86 -18.14 13.36
N LEU A 220 -13.75 -18.49 12.71
CA LEU A 220 -13.78 -19.21 11.44
C LEU A 220 -14.40 -20.60 11.59
N ALA A 221 -14.07 -21.32 12.66
CA ALA A 221 -14.64 -22.62 12.98
C ALA A 221 -16.16 -22.54 13.26
N ALA A 222 -16.59 -21.52 14.02
CA ALA A 222 -18.01 -21.30 14.30
C ALA A 222 -18.80 -20.98 13.02
N LEU A 223 -18.25 -20.14 12.14
CA LEU A 223 -18.87 -19.82 10.86
C LEU A 223 -18.94 -21.02 9.91
N LYS A 224 -17.85 -21.80 9.80
CA LYS A 224 -17.83 -23.03 8.98
C LYS A 224 -18.78 -24.12 9.48
N SER A 225 -18.98 -24.20 10.79
CA SER A 225 -19.89 -25.17 11.39
C SER A 225 -21.37 -24.74 11.32
N ASN A 226 -21.64 -23.46 11.00
CA ASN A 226 -22.99 -22.95 10.86
C ASN A 226 -23.61 -23.45 9.54
N SER A 227 -24.69 -24.21 9.61
CA SER A 227 -25.32 -24.83 8.42
C SER A 227 -26.04 -23.84 7.49
N PHE A 228 -26.23 -22.58 7.91
CA PHE A 228 -26.95 -21.57 7.14
C PHE A 228 -26.02 -20.56 6.46
N ILE A 229 -24.91 -20.17 7.10
CA ILE A 229 -23.96 -19.22 6.52
C ILE A 229 -23.01 -19.97 5.56
N SER A 230 -22.88 -19.43 4.35
CA SER A 230 -21.94 -19.88 3.33
C SER A 230 -20.76 -18.91 3.18
N ASP A 231 -19.64 -19.41 2.68
CA ASP A 231 -18.37 -18.69 2.59
C ASP A 231 -18.43 -17.40 1.75
N ASP A 232 -19.36 -17.30 0.78
CA ASP A 232 -19.59 -16.07 0.00
C ASP A 232 -19.98 -14.86 0.87
N ARG A 233 -20.49 -15.12 2.09
CA ARG A 233 -20.85 -14.09 3.06
C ARG A 233 -19.67 -13.60 3.89
N PHE A 234 -18.51 -14.23 3.80
CA PHE A 234 -17.28 -13.83 4.50
C PHE A 234 -16.62 -12.63 3.81
N THR A 235 -17.37 -11.53 3.77
CA THR A 235 -16.94 -10.28 3.16
C THR A 235 -16.13 -9.44 4.16
N GLY A 236 -15.34 -8.49 3.65
CA GLY A 236 -14.60 -7.56 4.51
C GLY A 236 -15.52 -6.75 5.43
N ARG A 237 -16.74 -6.41 4.96
CA ARG A 237 -17.75 -5.71 5.76
C ARG A 237 -18.30 -6.59 6.89
N PHE A 238 -18.57 -7.86 6.62
CA PHE A 238 -19.03 -8.79 7.65
C PHE A 238 -17.95 -9.02 8.72
N GLY A 239 -16.69 -9.23 8.31
CA GLY A 239 -15.55 -9.35 9.22
C GLY A 239 -15.36 -8.10 10.08
N ALA A 240 -15.48 -6.91 9.49
CA ALA A 240 -15.44 -5.65 10.23
C ALA A 240 -16.59 -5.50 11.23
N GLY A 241 -17.79 -6.00 10.89
CA GLY A 241 -18.94 -6.06 11.79
C GLY A 241 -18.70 -6.98 12.99
N LEU A 242 -18.17 -8.19 12.76
CA LEU A 242 -17.76 -9.12 13.82
C LEU A 242 -16.70 -8.51 14.75
N LYS A 243 -15.71 -7.82 14.17
CA LYS A 243 -14.68 -7.13 14.94
C LYS A 243 -15.25 -5.99 15.80
N ALA A 244 -16.15 -5.20 15.24
CA ALA A 244 -16.82 -4.13 15.97
C ALA A 244 -17.71 -4.69 17.10
N PHE A 245 -18.40 -5.80 16.85
CA PHE A 245 -19.19 -6.50 17.87
C PHE A 245 -18.31 -7.03 19.00
N PHE A 246 -17.19 -7.69 18.69
CA PHE A 246 -16.21 -8.13 19.69
C PHE A 246 -15.66 -6.97 20.52
N THR A 247 -15.44 -5.80 19.91
CA THR A 247 -14.95 -4.62 20.63
C THR A 247 -15.90 -4.18 21.75
N GLU A 248 -17.20 -4.43 21.59
CA GLU A 248 -18.23 -4.12 22.58
C GLU A 248 -18.36 -5.21 23.64
N CYS A 249 -18.51 -6.48 23.25
CA CYS A 249 -18.71 -7.57 24.21
C CYS A 249 -17.43 -8.01 24.91
N LYS A 250 -16.26 -7.81 24.27
CA LYS A 250 -14.91 -8.19 24.72
C LYS A 250 -14.76 -9.67 25.12
N ASP A 251 -15.66 -10.51 24.63
CA ASP A 251 -15.74 -11.92 24.96
C ASP A 251 -15.97 -12.73 23.69
N ILE A 252 -15.01 -13.61 23.40
CA ILE A 252 -15.03 -14.48 22.23
C ILE A 252 -16.14 -15.53 22.32
N GLU A 253 -16.52 -15.98 23.52
CA GLU A 253 -17.62 -16.93 23.71
C GLU A 253 -18.94 -16.31 23.28
N ILE A 254 -19.16 -15.04 23.63
CA ILE A 254 -20.36 -14.31 23.20
C ILE A 254 -20.41 -14.23 21.67
N VAL A 255 -19.27 -13.94 21.01
CA VAL A 255 -19.21 -13.90 19.54
C VAL A 255 -19.50 -15.27 18.92
N VAL A 256 -18.85 -16.32 19.40
CA VAL A 256 -19.04 -17.69 18.89
C VAL A 256 -20.47 -18.17 19.11
N ASN A 257 -21.03 -17.97 20.31
CA ASN A 257 -22.41 -18.33 20.60
C ASN A 257 -23.39 -17.56 19.71
N THR A 258 -23.15 -16.27 19.47
CA THR A 258 -23.99 -15.46 18.57
C THR A 258 -23.93 -16.00 17.13
N ILE A 259 -22.75 -16.35 16.63
CA ILE A 259 -22.57 -16.97 15.31
C ILE A 259 -23.36 -18.28 15.20
N ASN A 260 -23.29 -19.14 16.22
CA ASN A 260 -23.98 -20.43 16.22
C ASN A 260 -25.51 -20.30 16.16
N HIS A 261 -26.08 -19.19 16.63
CA HIS A 261 -27.52 -18.91 16.59
C HIS A 261 -27.97 -18.20 15.31
N ILE A 262 -27.05 -17.92 14.38
CA ILE A 262 -27.44 -17.39 13.07
C ILE A 262 -28.13 -18.51 12.29
N ASN A 263 -29.36 -18.26 11.88
CA ASN A 263 -30.16 -19.12 11.03
C ASN A 263 -30.96 -18.27 10.03
N LYS A 264 -31.75 -18.93 9.18
CA LYS A 264 -32.55 -18.25 8.15
C LYS A 264 -33.49 -17.18 8.72
N GLU A 265 -34.15 -17.47 9.83
CA GLU A 265 -35.13 -16.58 10.45
C GLU A 265 -34.45 -15.29 10.95
N ASN A 266 -33.41 -15.44 11.77
CA ASN A 266 -32.71 -14.31 12.36
C ASN A 266 -31.91 -13.53 11.32
N TRP A 267 -31.40 -14.21 10.28
CA TRP A 267 -30.77 -13.54 9.15
C TRP A 267 -31.73 -12.62 8.41
N ASN A 268 -32.91 -13.14 8.04
CA ASN A 268 -33.92 -12.35 7.33
C ASN A 268 -34.39 -11.17 8.18
N LYS A 269 -34.47 -11.35 9.50
CA LYS A 269 -34.91 -10.31 10.43
C LYS A 269 -33.89 -9.21 10.67
N TYR A 270 -32.59 -9.53 10.77
CA TYR A 270 -31.58 -8.59 11.25
C TYR A 270 -30.46 -8.30 10.24
N PHE A 271 -30.15 -9.24 9.34
CA PHE A 271 -28.97 -9.20 8.47
C PHE A 271 -29.33 -8.93 6.99
N THR A 272 -30.56 -8.47 6.73
CA THR A 272 -31.03 -8.15 5.39
C THR A 272 -31.01 -6.63 5.20
N PRO A 273 -30.28 -6.12 4.19
CA PRO A 273 -30.24 -4.69 3.92
C PRO A 273 -31.57 -4.19 3.37
N ILE A 274 -31.78 -2.87 3.44
CA ILE A 274 -32.84 -2.20 2.69
C ILE A 274 -32.56 -2.41 1.19
N ALA A 275 -33.62 -2.66 0.41
CA ALA A 275 -33.51 -3.01 -1.02
C ALA A 275 -32.55 -2.09 -1.79
N GLY A 276 -31.62 -2.68 -2.54
CA GLY A 276 -30.61 -1.97 -3.34
C GLY A 276 -29.33 -1.58 -2.60
N GLN A 277 -29.21 -1.87 -1.30
CA GLN A 277 -27.99 -1.58 -0.52
C GLN A 277 -27.31 -2.86 -0.05
N SER A 278 -25.98 -2.84 0.07
CA SER A 278 -25.23 -3.88 0.79
C SER A 278 -25.20 -3.55 2.28
N MET A 279 -25.23 -4.56 3.14
CA MET A 279 -25.04 -4.36 4.58
C MET A 279 -23.65 -3.78 4.86
N GLU A 280 -23.59 -2.67 5.58
CA GLU A 280 -22.35 -2.07 6.06
C GLU A 280 -21.88 -2.70 7.38
N ALA A 281 -20.60 -2.53 7.72
CA ALA A 281 -20.01 -3.10 8.93
C ALA A 281 -20.79 -2.72 10.21
N LYS A 282 -21.27 -1.48 10.30
CA LYS A 282 -22.09 -0.99 11.41
C LYS A 282 -23.41 -1.76 11.52
N SER A 283 -24.09 -2.00 10.40
CA SER A 283 -25.34 -2.75 10.36
C SER A 283 -25.14 -4.20 10.75
N TYR A 284 -24.04 -4.84 10.34
CA TYR A 284 -23.68 -6.19 10.80
C TYR A 284 -23.47 -6.24 12.31
N LYS A 285 -22.76 -5.26 12.87
CA LYS A 285 -22.55 -5.15 14.32
C LYS A 285 -23.88 -5.00 15.07
N GLU A 286 -24.78 -4.14 14.61
CA GLU A 286 -26.10 -3.96 15.21
C GLU A 286 -26.96 -5.23 15.15
N ALA A 287 -26.90 -5.96 14.03
CA ALA A 287 -27.59 -7.23 13.87
C ALA A 287 -27.09 -8.30 14.85
N LEU A 288 -25.77 -8.41 15.03
CA LEU A 288 -25.14 -9.31 16.01
C LEU A 288 -25.54 -8.93 17.45
N THR A 289 -25.55 -7.64 17.79
CA THR A 289 -26.01 -7.17 19.10
C THR A 289 -27.46 -7.58 19.36
N LYS A 290 -28.38 -7.33 18.42
CA LYS A 290 -29.80 -7.71 18.54
C LYS A 290 -30.00 -9.21 18.69
N LEU A 291 -29.24 -10.02 17.95
CA LEU A 291 -29.30 -11.48 18.06
C LEU A 291 -28.83 -11.93 19.45
N THR A 292 -27.76 -11.35 19.97
CA THR A 292 -27.23 -11.66 21.30
C THR A 292 -28.24 -11.37 22.42
N GLU A 293 -28.98 -10.27 22.31
CA GLU A 293 -30.03 -9.92 23.28
C GLU A 293 -31.18 -10.94 23.32
N GLN A 294 -31.43 -11.65 22.21
CA GLN A 294 -32.43 -12.73 22.19
C GLN A 294 -31.93 -14.01 22.84
N ILE A 295 -30.64 -14.34 22.68
CA ILE A 295 -30.04 -15.55 23.28
C ILE A 295 -29.99 -15.46 24.80
N LYS A 296 -29.88 -14.24 25.36
CA LYS A 296 -29.83 -13.99 26.80
C LYS A 296 -31.20 -14.05 27.50
N LYS A 297 -32.30 -14.17 26.75
CA LYS A 297 -33.67 -14.29 27.28
C LYS A 297 -34.11 -15.74 27.26
#